data_AF-A0A2X2K189-F1
#
_entry.id   AF-A0A2X2K189-F1
#
_cell.length_a   1.000
_cell.length_b   1.000
_cell.length_c   1.000
_cell.angle_alpha   90.00
_cell.angle_beta   90.00
_cell.angle_gamma   90.00
#
_symmetry.space_group_name_H-M   'P 1'
#
loop_
_entity.id
_entity.type
_entity.pdbx_description
1 polymer ?
#
loop_
_entity_poly.entity_id
_entity_poly.type
_entity_poly.pdbx_seq_one_letter_code
_entity_poly.pdbx_strand_id
1 'polypeptide(L)' 'MNTVIVPVGGGGLIAGIATALKSFNPSIHIIGVQSENVHGMAESFYKRDLTEHRVDSTIADGCDVKFLVNKHMK' A
#
# COMPACT_ATOMS: atom_id res chain seq x y z
N MET A 1 5.77 -1.25 21.01
CA MET A 1 5.23 -1.64 19.69
C MET A 1 6.35 -1.54 18.69
N ASN A 2 6.71 -2.64 18.04
CA ASN A 2 7.92 -2.71 17.19
C ASN A 2 7.58 -2.77 15.70
N THR A 3 6.41 -3.31 15.38
CA THR A 3 5.95 -3.52 14.02
C THR A 3 4.48 -3.13 13.90
N VAL A 4 4.12 -2.48 12.79
CA VAL A 4 2.75 -2.11 12.42
C VAL A 4 2.44 -2.76 11.09
N ILE A 5 1.34 -3.50 11.03
CA ILE A 5 0.86 -4.12 9.79
C ILE A 5 -0.29 -3.26 9.28
N VAL A 6 -0.21 -2.83 8.02
CA VAL A 6 -1.17 -1.89 7.43
C VAL A 6 -1.72 -2.47 6.13
N PRO A 7 -3.05 -2.55 5.95
CA PRO A 7 -3.64 -2.91 4.66
C PRO A 7 -3.39 -1.79 3.64
N VAL A 8 -3.11 -2.17 2.40
CA VAL A 8 -2.73 -1.24 1.35
C VAL A 8 -3.66 -1.39 0.15
N GLY A 9 -4.52 -0.39 -0.07
CA GLY A 9 -5.19 -0.15 -1.34
C GLY A 9 -4.42 0.91 -2.15
N GLY A 10 -4.97 2.11 -2.27
CA GLY A 10 -4.32 3.23 -2.97
C GLY A 10 -3.09 3.84 -2.28
N GLY A 11 -2.83 3.48 -1.00
CA GLY A 11 -1.62 3.88 -0.27
C GLY A 11 -1.77 5.03 0.73
N GLY A 12 -2.90 5.74 0.77
CA GLY A 12 -3.08 6.89 1.66
C GLY A 12 -2.96 6.54 3.15
N LEU A 13 -3.56 5.42 3.58
CA LEU A 13 -3.51 4.97 4.98
C LEU A 13 -2.09 4.67 5.45
N ILE A 14 -1.34 3.84 4.69
CA ILE A 14 0.05 3.50 5.04
C ILE A 14 0.96 4.73 4.98
N ALA A 15 0.73 5.66 4.05
CA ALA A 15 1.48 6.92 3.99
C ALA A 15 1.24 7.79 5.23
N GLY A 16 -0.02 7.93 5.68
CA GLY A 16 -0.37 8.67 6.89
C GLY A 16 0.22 8.04 8.15
N ILE A 17 0.06 6.72 8.30
CA ILE A 17 0.64 5.96 9.42
C ILE A 17 2.16 6.07 9.44
N ALA A 18 2.81 5.91 8.28
CA ALA A 18 4.26 6.05 8.18
C ALA A 18 4.73 7.45 8.56
N THR A 19 4.04 8.49 8.09
CA THR A 19 4.37 9.88 8.44
C THR A 19 4.26 10.12 9.95
N ALA A 20 3.16 9.68 10.56
CA ALA A 20 2.94 9.86 12.00
C ALA A 20 3.92 9.04 12.86
N LEU A 21 4.10 7.74 12.56
CA LEU A 21 4.93 6.87 13.41
C LEU A 21 6.41 7.09 13.21
N LYS A 22 6.87 7.36 11.98
CA LYS A 22 8.30 7.59 11.72
C LYS A 22 8.78 8.94 12.24
N SER A 23 7.90 9.95 12.32
CA SER A 23 8.24 11.22 12.97
C SER A 23 8.40 11.08 14.49
N PHE A 24 7.64 10.17 15.11
CA PHE A 24 7.77 9.88 16.55
C PHE A 24 8.94 8.95 16.86
N ASN A 25 9.05 7.82 16.13
CA ASN A 25 10.13 6.87 16.27
C ASN A 25 10.46 6.20 14.92
N PRO A 26 11.61 6.52 14.30
CA PRO A 26 12.01 5.96 13.01
C PRO A 26 12.29 4.46 13.06
N SER A 27 12.53 3.87 14.25
CA SER A 27 12.82 2.44 14.41
C SER A 27 11.57 1.55 14.30
N ILE A 28 10.36 2.12 14.31
CA ILE A 28 9.11 1.35 14.17
C ILE A 28 9.06 0.73 12.77
N HIS A 29 8.95 -0.60 12.67
CA HIS A 29 8.80 -1.29 11.39
C HIS A 29 7.35 -1.15 10.90
N ILE A 30 7.15 -0.81 9.63
CA ILE A 30 5.82 -0.71 9.02
C ILE A 30 5.80 -1.66 7.83
N ILE A 31 4.82 -2.57 7.81
CA ILE A 31 4.67 -3.60 6.80
C ILE A 31 3.32 -3.39 6.11
N GLY A 32 3.36 -3.08 4.81
CA GLY A 32 2.18 -3.01 3.97
C GLY A 32 1.75 -4.40 3.51
N VAL A 33 0.45 -4.69 3.53
CA VAL A 33 -0.13 -5.96 3.09
C VAL A 33 -1.18 -5.71 2.02
N GLN A 34 -1.13 -6.50 0.95
CA GLN A 34 -2.09 -6.50 -0.16
C GLN A 34 -2.61 -7.91 -0.40
N SER A 35 -3.80 -8.03 -0.98
CA SER A 35 -4.33 -9.31 -1.44
C SER A 35 -3.54 -9.84 -2.63
N GLU A 36 -3.39 -11.16 -2.72
CA GLU A 36 -2.66 -11.80 -3.81
C GLU A 36 -3.20 -11.43 -5.21
N ASN A 37 -4.51 -11.33 -5.39
CA ASN A 37 -5.09 -10.97 -6.69
C ASN A 37 -4.93 -9.49 -7.06
N VAL A 38 -4.76 -8.59 -6.07
CA VAL A 38 -4.75 -7.14 -6.24
C VAL A 38 -3.61 -6.54 -5.41
N HIS A 39 -2.44 -6.37 -6.04
CA HIS A 39 -1.20 -5.96 -5.35
C HIS A 39 -0.34 -4.96 -6.13
N GLY A 40 -0.98 -3.98 -6.79
CA GLY A 40 -0.28 -2.98 -7.60
C GLY A 40 0.74 -2.12 -6.81
N MET A 41 0.57 -1.93 -5.49
CA MET A 41 1.54 -1.18 -4.69
C MET A 41 2.79 -2.01 -4.41
N ALA A 42 2.64 -3.29 -4.06
CA ALA A 42 3.77 -4.18 -3.83
C ALA A 42 4.57 -4.35 -5.13
N GLU A 43 3.92 -4.58 -6.26
CA GLU A 43 4.59 -4.69 -7.56
C GLU A 43 5.35 -3.40 -7.90
N SER A 44 4.70 -2.24 -7.75
CA SER A 44 5.33 -0.94 -8.02
C SER A 44 6.52 -0.66 -7.11
N PHE A 45 6.41 -1.03 -5.83
CA PHE A 45 7.49 -0.86 -4.85
C PHE A 45 8.74 -1.65 -5.25
N TYR A 46 8.58 -2.93 -5.63
CA TYR A 46 9.72 -3.77 -6.03
C TYR A 46 10.28 -3.39 -7.40
N LYS A 47 9.43 -3.00 -8.36
CA LYS A 47 9.86 -2.56 -9.71
C LYS A 47 10.43 -1.15 -9.76
N ARG A 48 10.17 -0.33 -8.73
CA ARG A 48 10.50 1.11 -8.68
C ARG A 48 9.87 1.91 -9.82
N ASP A 49 8.70 1.49 -10.27
CA ASP A 49 7.90 2.10 -11.32
C ASP A 49 6.41 1.98 -11.01
N LEU A 50 5.58 2.92 -11.44
CA LEU A 50 4.14 2.91 -11.18
C LEU A 50 3.44 1.91 -12.10
N THR A 51 3.23 0.72 -11.56
CA THR A 51 2.59 -0.42 -12.21
C THR A 51 1.21 -0.70 -11.63
N GLU A 52 0.49 -1.60 -12.28
CA GLU A 52 -0.81 -2.09 -11.84
C GLU A 52 -0.72 -3.61 -11.79
N HIS A 53 -1.28 -4.19 -10.73
CA HIS A 53 -1.48 -5.63 -10.65
C HIS A 53 -2.93 -5.92 -10.31
N ARG A 54 -3.62 -6.60 -11.23
CA ARG A 54 -4.94 -7.17 -10.95
C ARG A 54 -5.17 -8.40 -11.83
N VAL A 55 -5.36 -9.55 -11.20
CA VAL A 55 -5.70 -10.80 -11.88
C VAL A 55 -7.21 -11.10 -11.72
N ASP A 56 -7.74 -10.88 -10.52
CA ASP A 56 -9.16 -11.03 -10.20
C ASP A 56 -9.54 -10.04 -9.08
N SER A 57 -10.81 -10.03 -8.70
CA SER A 57 -11.33 -9.43 -7.48
C SER A 57 -10.79 -10.10 -6.22
N THR A 58 -10.99 -9.40 -5.09
CA THR A 58 -10.67 -9.86 -3.74
C THR A 58 -11.86 -9.58 -2.84
N ILE A 59 -12.03 -10.38 -1.78
CA ILE A 59 -13.02 -10.09 -0.73
C ILE A 59 -12.68 -8.81 0.06
N ALA A 60 -11.43 -8.33 -0.05
CA ALA A 60 -10.97 -7.08 0.56
C ALA A 60 -11.39 -5.88 -0.30
N ASP A 61 -12.70 -5.63 -0.39
CA ASP A 61 -13.33 -4.60 -1.20
C ASP A 61 -12.73 -3.19 -0.98
N GLY A 62 -12.49 -2.80 0.28
CA GLY A 62 -11.84 -1.53 0.63
C GLY A 62 -10.39 -1.39 0.16
N CYS A 63 -9.78 -2.49 -0.30
CA CYS A 63 -8.43 -2.55 -0.86
C CYS A 63 -8.39 -3.05 -2.31
N ASP A 64 -9.52 -3.34 -2.97
CA ASP A 64 -9.58 -3.70 -4.40
C ASP A 64 -9.36 -2.45 -5.27
N VAL A 65 -8.13 -1.95 -5.22
CA VAL A 65 -7.72 -0.71 -5.88
C VAL A 65 -6.79 -1.05 -7.03
N LYS A 66 -7.26 -0.78 -8.25
CA LYS A 66 -6.51 -1.03 -9.49
C LYS A 66 -5.31 -0.11 -9.67
N PHE A 67 -5.39 1.14 -9.20
CA PHE A 67 -4.39 2.18 -9.47
C PHE A 67 -3.93 2.88 -8.18
N LEU A 68 -2.63 3.17 -8.11
CA LEU A 68 -2.07 3.96 -7.02
C LEU A 68 -2.53 5.43 -7.13
N VAL A 69 -2.61 6.13 -5.99
CA VAL A 69 -3.17 7.50 -5.83
C VAL A 69 -2.70 8.52 -6.87
N ASN A 70 -1.56 8.32 -7.53
CA ASN A 70 -1.00 9.29 -8.48
C ASN A 70 -1.27 9.01 -9.97
N LYS A 71 -1.83 7.85 -10.36
CA LYS A 71 -1.99 7.50 -11.79
C LYS A 71 -3.20 8.17 -12.46
N HIS A 72 -4.06 8.85 -11.69
CA HIS A 72 -5.28 9.52 -12.16
C HIS A 72 -5.27 11.05 -12.03
N MET A 73 -4.17 11.68 -11.65
CA MET A 73 -4.01 13.13 -11.83
C MET A 73 -3.81 13.42 -13.32
N LYS A 74 -4.92 13.46 -14.06
CA LYS A 74 -5.04 14.22 -15.31
C LYS A 74 -5.41 15.66 -14.97
#